data_AF-P86232-F1
#
_entry.id   AF-P86232-F1
#
_cell.length_a   1.000
_cell.length_b   1.000
_cell.length_c   1.000
_cell.angle_alpha   90.00
_cell.angle_beta   90.00
_cell.angle_gamma   90.00
#
_symmetry.space_group_name_H-M   'P 1'
#
loop_
_entity.id
_entity.type
_entity.pdbx_description
1 polymer ?
#
loop_
_entity_poly.entity_id
_entity_poly.type
_entity_poly.pdbx_seq_one_letter_code
_entity_poly.pdbx_strand_id
1 'polypeptide(L)'
;QLFDQVVKGFPTWLKLDKKENPVQFKIQVWHAEHRIGFPWSEIRNISFNDKKFVIKPIDKKAPDFVFYAPRRKPDTIEVQQMKLQDFEQKTK
;
A
#
# COMPACT_ATOMS: atom_id res chain seq x y z
N GLN A 1 -6.80 -14.02 -14.89
CA GLN A 1 -5.39 -14.47 -14.92
C GLN A 1 -4.42 -13.32 -15.15
N LEU A 2 -4.64 -12.42 -16.11
CA LEU A 2 -3.78 -11.24 -16.34
C LEU A 2 -3.61 -10.35 -15.09
N PHE A 3 -4.70 -10.12 -14.36
CA PHE A 3 -4.72 -9.27 -13.15
C PHE A 3 -3.78 -9.77 -12.04
N ASP A 4 -3.72 -11.09 -11.80
CA ASP A 4 -2.85 -11.68 -10.77
C ASP A 4 -1.36 -11.57 -11.11
N GLN A 5 -1.02 -11.55 -12.39
CA GLN A 5 0.37 -11.47 -12.88
C GLN A 5 0.88 -10.03 -12.76
N VAL A 6 0.02 -9.05 -13.03
CA VAL A 6 0.30 -7.61 -12.97
C VAL A 6 0.58 -7.15 -11.53
N VAL A 7 -0.05 -7.76 -10.54
CA VAL A 7 0.11 -7.40 -9.11
C VAL A 7 1.45 -7.89 -8.50
N LYS A 8 2.07 -8.95 -9.04
CA LYS A 8 3.16 -9.68 -8.36
C LYS A 8 4.58 -9.07 -8.48
N GLY A 9 4.77 -7.92 -9.13
CA GLY A 9 6.11 -7.44 -9.51
C GLY A 9 6.42 -5.95 -9.34
N PHE A 10 5.46 -5.09 -9.03
CA PHE A 10 5.66 -3.63 -9.04
C PHE A 10 5.38 -2.98 -7.68
N PRO A 11 6.09 -1.90 -7.30
CA PRO A 11 5.89 -1.21 -6.03
C PRO A 11 4.46 -0.68 -5.95
N THR A 12 3.61 -1.40 -5.21
CA THR A 12 2.26 -0.96 -4.88
C THR A 12 2.35 -0.17 -3.60
N TRP A 13 2.24 1.15 -3.70
CA TRP A 13 2.20 2.03 -2.53
C TRP A 13 0.77 2.10 -2.01
N LEU A 14 0.59 1.80 -0.73
CA LEU A 14 -0.64 2.05 0.02
C LEU A 14 -0.46 3.37 0.76
N LYS A 15 -1.24 4.39 0.39
CA LYS A 15 -1.25 5.67 1.11
C LYS A 15 -2.59 5.89 1.78
N LEU A 16 -2.56 6.29 3.04
CA LEU A 16 -3.72 6.83 3.74
C LEU A 16 -3.70 8.35 3.61
N ASP A 17 -4.70 8.90 2.93
CA ASP A 17 -4.91 10.34 2.85
C ASP A 17 -6.10 10.73 3.71
N LYS A 18 -5.96 11.79 4.51
CA LYS A 18 -7.09 12.54 5.08
C LYS A 18 -7.34 13.73 4.16
N LYS A 19 -8.49 13.79 3.50
CA LYS A 19 -8.97 15.01 2.85
C LYS A 19 -9.81 15.78 3.86
N GLU A 20 -9.47 17.03 4.10
CA GLU A 20 -10.29 17.90 4.94
C GLU A 20 -11.40 18.53 4.09
N ASN A 21 -12.63 18.35 4.54
CA ASN A 21 -13.89 18.92 4.04
C ASN A 21 -14.58 18.27 2.80
N PRO A 22 -15.60 17.41 3.02
CA PRO A 22 -15.86 16.70 4.27
C PRO A 22 -14.66 15.84 4.64
N VAL A 23 -14.41 15.61 5.93
CA VAL A 23 -13.30 14.73 6.35
C VAL A 23 -13.52 13.35 5.76
N GLN A 24 -12.74 13.02 4.74
CA GLN A 24 -12.79 11.73 4.08
C GLN A 24 -11.40 11.14 4.11
N PHE A 25 -11.30 9.97 4.72
CA PHE A 25 -10.13 9.16 4.53
C PHE A 25 -10.23 8.51 3.14
N LYS A 26 -9.09 8.35 2.46
CA LYS A 26 -8.99 7.58 1.21
C LYS A 26 -7.77 6.67 1.27
N ILE A 27 -7.94 5.44 0.78
CA ILE A 27 -6.83 4.54 0.48
C ILE A 27 -6.45 4.74 -0.98
N GLN A 28 -5.21 5.11 -1.25
CA GLN A 28 -4.69 5.17 -2.61
C GLN A 28 -3.75 4.01 -2.87
N VAL A 29 -3.91 3.42 -4.05
CA VAL A 29 -3.10 2.35 -4.60
C VAL A 29 -2.59 2.82 -5.95
N TRP A 30 -1.28 2.84 -6.12
CA TRP A 30 -0.63 3.26 -7.37
C TRP A 30 -0.17 2.05 -8.18
N HIS A 31 -0.48 2.04 -9.47
CA HIS A 31 -0.07 1.01 -10.43
C HIS A 31 0.38 1.65 -11.75
N ALA A 32 1.71 1.67 -11.99
CA ALA A 32 2.36 2.03 -13.26
C ALA A 32 1.69 3.19 -14.05
N GLU A 33 1.44 4.32 -13.37
CA GLU A 33 0.77 5.57 -13.83
C GLU A 33 -0.70 5.75 -13.39
N HIS A 34 -1.42 4.69 -13.04
CA HIS A 34 -2.80 4.79 -12.57
C HIS A 34 -2.88 4.85 -11.05
N ARG A 35 -3.67 5.80 -10.53
CA ARG A 35 -4.03 5.89 -9.11
C ARG A 35 -5.44 5.39 -8.94
N ILE A 36 -5.60 4.23 -8.31
CA ILE A 36 -6.89 3.78 -7.81
C ILE A 36 -7.01 4.28 -6.40
N GLY A 37 -8.19 4.72 -5.98
CA GLY A 37 -8.37 4.89 -4.55
C GLY A 37 -9.79 4.72 -4.08
N PHE A 38 -9.87 4.16 -2.88
CA PHE A 38 -11.06 3.69 -2.23
C PHE A 38 -11.39 4.67 -1.09
N PRO A 39 -12.54 5.34 -1.12
CA PRO A 39 -13.04 6.04 0.06
C PRO A 39 -13.18 5.06 1.21
N TRP A 40 -12.82 5.45 2.43
CA TRP A 40 -12.97 4.53 3.57
C TRP A 40 -14.41 4.10 3.82
N SER A 41 -15.38 4.96 3.47
CA SER A 41 -16.81 4.65 3.49
C SER A 41 -17.22 3.50 2.55
N GLU A 42 -16.35 3.06 1.65
CA GLU A 42 -16.61 1.93 0.75
C GLU A 42 -15.91 0.64 1.20
N ILE A 43 -15.11 0.69 2.26
CA ILE A 43 -14.29 -0.43 2.72
C ILE A 43 -14.91 -1.07 3.97
N ARG A 44 -15.25 -2.35 3.89
CA ARG A 44 -15.72 -3.14 5.03
C ARG A 44 -14.58 -3.63 5.91
N ASN A 45 -13.53 -4.16 5.30
CA ASN A 45 -12.41 -4.75 6.01
C ASN A 45 -11.13 -4.65 5.20
N ILE A 46 -10.00 -4.55 5.90
CA ILE A 46 -8.67 -4.66 5.31
C ILE A 46 -7.92 -5.72 6.09
N SER A 47 -7.36 -6.69 5.38
CA SER A 47 -6.58 -7.76 5.99
C SER A 47 -5.27 -7.97 5.25
N PHE A 48 -4.23 -8.37 5.98
CA PHE A 48 -2.91 -8.68 5.43
C PHE A 48 -2.46 -10.05 5.93
N ASN A 49 -1.96 -10.89 5.04
CA ASN A 49 -1.40 -12.21 5.36
C ASN A 49 -0.15 -12.50 4.51
N ASP A 50 1.02 -12.62 5.16
CA ASP A 50 2.37 -12.74 4.58
C ASP A 50 2.73 -11.63 3.59
N LYS A 51 2.21 -11.70 2.36
CA LYS A 51 2.38 -10.67 1.32
C LYS A 51 1.07 -10.23 0.73
N LYS A 52 -0.03 -10.94 1.01
CA LYS A 52 -1.33 -10.70 0.41
C LYS A 52 -2.09 -9.66 1.22
N PHE A 53 -2.34 -8.51 0.62
CA PHE A 53 -3.33 -7.54 1.08
C PHE A 53 -4.69 -7.84 0.45
N VAL A 54 -5.75 -7.71 1.23
CA VAL A 54 -7.14 -7.86 0.78
C VAL A 54 -7.94 -6.69 1.34
N ILE A 55 -8.58 -5.93 0.46
CA ILE A 55 -9.52 -4.87 0.79
C ILE A 55 -10.90 -5.36 0.36
N LYS A 56 -11.80 -5.54 1.33
CA LYS A 56 -13.17 -6.00 1.10
C LYS A 56 -14.13 -4.81 1.02
N PRO A 57 -14.93 -4.65 -0.03
CA PRO A 57 -15.90 -3.56 -0.13
C PRO A 57 -17.09 -3.74 0.84
N ILE A 58 -17.75 -2.64 1.19
CA ILE A 58 -19.03 -2.64 1.93
C ILE A 58 -20.16 -3.23 1.09
N ASP A 59 -20.11 -3.10 -0.24
CA ASP A 59 -21.01 -3.86 -1.11
C ASP A 59 -20.56 -5.32 -1.19
N LYS A 60 -21.39 -6.27 -0.75
CA LYS A 60 -21.10 -7.71 -0.84
C LYS A 60 -21.06 -8.23 -2.28
N LYS A 61 -21.64 -7.50 -3.24
CA LYS A 61 -21.65 -7.88 -4.67
C LYS A 61 -20.36 -7.46 -5.38
N ALA A 62 -19.64 -6.47 -4.86
CA ALA A 62 -18.38 -6.02 -5.42
C ALA A 62 -17.24 -7.01 -5.07
N PRO A 63 -16.31 -7.26 -6.00
CA PRO A 63 -15.19 -8.17 -5.76
C PRO A 63 -14.19 -7.60 -4.75
N ASP A 64 -13.54 -8.49 -4.00
CA ASP A 64 -12.44 -8.12 -3.11
C ASP A 64 -11.26 -7.58 -3.94
N PHE A 65 -10.66 -6.47 -3.50
CA PHE A 65 -9.45 -5.94 -4.09
C PHE A 65 -8.23 -6.57 -3.41
N VAL A 66 -7.42 -7.30 -4.17
CA VAL A 66 -6.28 -8.05 -3.66
C VAL A 66 -5.00 -7.53 -4.30
N PHE A 67 -3.99 -7.25 -3.47
CA PHE A 67 -2.65 -6.93 -3.98
C PHE A 67 -1.55 -7.61 -3.17
N TYR A 68 -0.34 -7.71 -3.72
CA TYR A 68 0.80 -8.34 -3.06
C TYR A 68 1.88 -7.32 -2.73
N ALA A 69 2.36 -7.33 -1.50
CA ALA A 69 3.53 -6.57 -1.09
C ALA A 69 4.75 -7.04 -1.90
N PRO A 70 5.63 -6.13 -2.35
CA PRO A 70 6.91 -6.54 -2.90
C PRO A 70 7.67 -7.38 -1.87
N ARG A 71 8.39 -8.41 -2.34
CA ARG A 71 9.33 -9.13 -1.47
C ARG A 71 10.32 -8.11 -0.90
N ARG A 72 10.43 -8.02 0.43
CA ARG A 72 11.50 -7.24 1.04
C ARG A 72 12.82 -7.81 0.57
N LYS A 73 13.58 -7.05 -0.20
CA LYS A 73 15.01 -7.32 -0.38
C LYS A 73 15.71 -6.88 0.90
N PRO A 74 16.73 -7.61 1.38
CA PRO A 74 17.60 -7.09 2.42
C PRO A 74 18.09 -5.71 2.02
N ASP A 75 18.12 -4.76 2.96
CA ASP A 75 18.72 -3.46 2.71
C ASP A 75 20.18 -3.70 2.31
N THR A 76 20.63 -3.04 1.22
CA THR A 76 22.04 -3.04 0.85
C THR A 76 22.86 -2.40 1.96
N ILE A 77 24.15 -2.73 2.05
CA ILE A 77 25.07 -2.14 3.03
C ILE A 77 25.03 -0.60 2.96
N GLU A 78 24.95 -0.04 1.74
CA GLU A 78 24.81 1.40 1.51
C GLU A 78 23.54 1.98 2.17
N VAL A 79 22.39 1.33 2.00
CA VAL A 79 21.13 1.76 2.64
C VAL A 79 21.22 1.64 4.16
N GLN A 80 21.89 0.62 4.67
CA GLN A 80 22.12 0.46 6.11
C GLN A 80 23.01 1.59 6.66
N GLN A 81 24.11 1.91 5.99
CA GLN A 81 25.01 3.01 6.36
C GLN A 81 24.29 4.36 6.31
N MET A 82 23.50 4.61 5.26
CA MET A 82 22.71 5.85 5.14
C MET A 82 21.72 6.00 6.30
N LYS A 83 21.00 4.93 6.68
CA LYS A 83 20.08 4.95 7.83
C LYS A 83 20.79 5.19 9.16
N LEU A 84 22.01 4.66 9.32
CA LEU A 84 22.83 4.91 10.51
C LEU A 84 23.27 6.38 10.57
N GLN A 85 23.72 6.97 9.46
CA GLN A 85 24.09 8.39 9.39
C GLN A 85 22.90 9.31 9.72
N ASP A 86 21.72 9.03 9.16
CA ASP A 86 20.49 9.77 9.46
C ASP A 86 20.10 9.67 10.94
N PHE A 87 20.30 8.51 11.56
CA PHE A 87 20.05 8.31 12.98
C PHE A 87 21.02 9.13 13.83
N GLU A 88 22.32 9.06 13.53
CA GLU A 88 23.36 9.83 14.21
C GLU A 88 23.14 11.35 14.12
N GLN A 89 22.70 11.85 12.96
CA GLN A 89 22.38 13.26 12.76
C GLN A 89 21.17 13.72 13.57
N LYS A 90 20.16 12.87 13.77
CA LYS A 90 18.96 13.20 14.56
C LYS A 90 19.20 13.14 16.06
N THR A 91 20.20 12.37 16.50
CA THR A 91 20.57 12.22 17.91
C THR A 91 21.56 13.28 18.41
N LYS A 92 22.13 14.09 17.52
CA LYS A 92 22.99 15.23 17.85
C LYS A 92 22.17 16.51 17.94
#